data_AF-A0A6M3JKX3-F1
#
_entry.id   AF-A0A6M3JKX3-F1
#
_cell.length_a   1.000
_cell.length_b   1.000
_cell.length_c   1.000
_cell.angle_alpha   90.00
_cell.angle_beta   90.00
_cell.angle_gamma   90.00
#
_symmetry.space_group_name_H-M   'P 1'
#
loop_
_entity.id
_entity.type
_entity.pdbx_description
1 polymer ?
#
loop_
_entity_poly.entity_id
_entity_poly.type
_entity_poly.pdbx_seq_one_letter_code
_entity_poly.pdbx_strand_id
1 'polypeptide(L)'
;MIERGRMKKLIGFLIILVVMLTPITVSAMERGNSPYNSWRNVDELRSWLKSNNISEREYIKDVYDCEGFALDLVSDARADGKIIGLFAQDRKAHIMNFAIIGNYIYTIEPQNDRVKVWRMVDRADK
;
A
#
# COMPACT_ATOMS: atom_id res chain seq x y z
N MET A 1 -41.27 -49.54 -3.26
CA MET A 1 -41.51 -50.12 -4.60
C MET A 1 -42.01 -48.99 -5.48
N ILE A 2 -41.41 -48.80 -6.68
CA ILE A 2 -41.78 -47.85 -7.76
C ILE A 2 -41.44 -46.36 -7.45
N GLU A 3 -40.79 -45.55 -8.28
CA GLU A 3 -39.98 -45.73 -9.49
C GLU A 3 -39.08 -44.50 -9.69
N ARG A 4 -38.07 -44.68 -10.54
CA ARG A 4 -37.09 -43.69 -10.99
C ARG A 4 -37.75 -42.52 -11.72
N GLY A 5 -37.31 -41.30 -11.42
CA GLY A 5 -37.51 -40.11 -12.24
C GLY A 5 -36.18 -39.45 -12.60
N ARG A 6 -35.51 -39.97 -13.63
CA ARG A 6 -34.40 -39.28 -14.33
C ARG A 6 -35.01 -38.22 -15.24
N MET A 7 -34.56 -36.97 -15.16
CA MET A 7 -34.43 -36.15 -16.38
C MET A 7 -33.27 -35.16 -16.28
N LYS A 8 -32.32 -35.40 -17.19
CA LYS A 8 -31.22 -34.52 -17.56
C LYS A 8 -31.77 -33.29 -18.26
N LYS A 9 -31.30 -32.08 -17.90
CA LYS A 9 -31.06 -31.00 -18.85
C LYS A 9 -29.78 -30.26 -18.47
N LEU A 10 -28.70 -30.62 -19.17
CA LEU A 10 -27.56 -29.76 -19.45
C LEU A 10 -28.06 -28.60 -20.32
N ILE A 11 -27.95 -27.36 -19.84
CA ILE A 11 -27.67 -26.12 -20.60
C ILE A 11 -27.10 -25.19 -19.52
N GLY A 12 -25.81 -24.85 -19.45
CA GLY A 12 -24.99 -24.31 -20.52
C GLY A 12 -24.73 -22.83 -20.20
N PHE A 13 -23.84 -22.55 -19.24
CA PHE A 13 -23.14 -21.28 -19.14
C PHE A 13 -21.69 -21.54 -18.71
N LEU A 14 -20.93 -22.01 -19.70
CA LEU A 14 -19.49 -21.90 -19.71
C LEU A 14 -19.18 -20.40 -19.85
N ILE A 15 -18.88 -19.73 -18.74
CA ILE A 15 -18.27 -18.40 -18.79
C ILE A 15 -16.85 -18.63 -19.33
N ILE A 16 -16.68 -18.42 -20.62
CA ILE A 16 -15.38 -18.34 -21.26
C ILE A 16 -14.75 -17.07 -20.73
N LEU A 17 -13.93 -17.21 -19.69
CA LEU A 17 -12.99 -16.20 -19.25
C LEU A 17 -11.92 -16.08 -20.36
N VAL A 18 -12.19 -15.24 -21.36
CA VAL A 18 -11.15 -14.80 -22.30
C VAL A 18 -10.23 -13.86 -21.52
N VAL A 19 -9.30 -14.44 -20.76
CA VAL A 19 -8.09 -13.73 -20.39
C VAL A 19 -7.34 -13.54 -21.71
N MET A 20 -7.53 -12.37 -22.32
CA MET A 20 -6.61 -11.88 -23.34
C MET A 20 -5.24 -11.89 -22.70
N LEU A 21 -4.45 -12.93 -23.00
CA LEU A 21 -3.03 -12.98 -22.73
C LEU A 21 -2.39 -11.94 -23.64
N THR A 22 -2.51 -10.66 -23.27
CA THR A 22 -1.42 -9.75 -23.59
C THR A 22 -0.18 -10.37 -22.95
N PRO A 23 0.93 -10.52 -23.68
CA PRO A 23 2.18 -10.80 -23.03
C PRO A 23 2.43 -9.61 -22.09
N ILE A 24 2.13 -9.80 -20.80
CA ILE A 24 2.78 -9.02 -19.76
C ILE A 24 4.24 -9.40 -19.95
N THR A 25 4.99 -8.51 -20.60
CA THR A 25 6.43 -8.55 -20.64
C THR A 25 6.91 -8.48 -19.21
N VAL A 26 7.10 -9.65 -18.60
CA VAL A 26 7.84 -9.82 -17.35
C VAL A 26 9.30 -9.53 -17.67
N SER A 27 9.62 -8.25 -17.87
CA SER A 27 10.95 -7.79 -18.27
C SER A 27 11.58 -6.82 -17.26
N ALA A 28 11.10 -6.82 -16.01
CA ALA A 28 11.65 -5.98 -14.94
C ALA A 28 12.03 -6.77 -13.67
N MET A 29 12.12 -8.10 -13.76
CA MET A 29 12.55 -8.95 -12.64
C MET A 29 14.02 -9.39 -12.78
N GLU A 30 14.83 -8.60 -13.50
CA GLU A 30 16.28 -8.68 -13.42
C GLU A 30 16.75 -7.78 -12.26
N ARG A 31 17.11 -8.41 -11.14
CA ARG A 31 17.96 -7.90 -10.05
C ARG A 31 17.91 -6.37 -9.81
N GLY A 32 17.04 -5.92 -8.92
CA GLY A 32 17.29 -4.72 -8.09
C GLY A 32 16.47 -3.46 -8.39
N ASN A 33 15.76 -3.39 -9.52
CA ASN A 33 14.89 -2.25 -9.81
C ASN A 33 13.46 -2.59 -9.44
N SER A 34 13.11 -2.44 -8.16
CA SER A 34 11.72 -2.31 -7.76
C SER A 34 11.08 -1.24 -8.66
N PRO A 35 9.91 -1.47 -9.28
CA PRO A 35 9.22 -0.45 -10.08
C PRO A 35 8.84 0.78 -9.25
N TYR A 36 8.96 0.67 -7.93
CA TYR A 36 8.71 1.74 -7.00
C TYR A 36 9.99 2.48 -6.63
N ASN A 37 9.95 3.81 -6.79
CA ASN A 37 11.03 4.69 -6.40
C ASN A 37 10.91 5.04 -4.92
N SER A 38 11.94 4.73 -4.12
CA SER A 38 12.09 5.36 -2.81
C SER A 38 12.32 6.87 -2.97
N TRP A 39 12.10 7.65 -1.92
CA TRP A 39 12.56 9.04 -1.90
C TRP A 39 14.09 9.10 -1.93
N ARG A 40 14.66 10.12 -2.58
CA ARG A 40 16.11 10.33 -2.61
C ARG A 40 16.67 10.74 -1.25
N ASN A 41 15.88 11.49 -0.48
CA ASN A 41 16.21 11.95 0.86
C ASN A 41 14.92 12.34 1.62
N VAL A 42 15.06 12.67 2.91
CA VAL A 42 13.92 13.04 3.76
C VAL A 42 13.24 14.36 3.34
N ASP A 43 13.96 15.27 2.70
CA ASP A 43 13.39 16.54 2.25
C ASP A 43 12.48 16.36 1.05
N GLU A 44 12.81 15.45 0.12
CA GLU A 44 11.89 15.03 -0.95
C GLU A 44 10.61 14.44 -0.37
N LEU A 45 10.70 13.58 0.65
CA LEU A 45 9.52 13.05 1.35
C LEU A 45 8.67 14.18 1.94
N ARG A 46 9.28 15.13 2.65
CA ARG A 46 8.56 16.26 3.26
C ARG A 46 7.90 17.17 2.22
N SER A 47 8.57 17.44 1.11
CA SER A 47 8.00 18.20 0.00
C SER A 47 6.78 17.48 -0.59
N TRP A 48 6.88 16.16 -0.77
CA TRP A 48 5.77 15.34 -1.28
C TRP A 48 4.58 15.32 -0.31
N LEU A 49 4.83 15.10 0.99
CA LEU A 49 3.78 15.12 2.03
C LEU A 49 2.99 16.43 2.01
N LYS A 50 3.67 17.57 1.97
CA LYS A 50 3.01 18.88 1.87
C LYS A 50 2.18 19.07 0.60
N SER A 51 2.52 18.38 -0.49
CA SER A 51 1.83 18.54 -1.77
C SER A 51 0.60 17.64 -1.93
N ASN A 52 0.46 16.60 -1.11
CA ASN A 52 -0.69 15.69 -1.18
C ASN A 52 -1.92 16.19 -0.39
N ASN A 53 -1.75 17.23 0.45
CA ASN A 53 -2.78 17.90 1.25
C ASN A 53 -3.58 16.95 2.17
N ILE A 54 -3.06 15.76 2.50
CA ILE A 54 -3.72 14.83 3.42
C ILE A 54 -3.81 15.42 4.82
N SER A 55 -2.76 16.11 5.28
CA SER A 55 -2.70 16.76 6.59
C SER A 55 -3.69 17.92 6.77
N GLU A 56 -4.27 18.42 5.67
CA GLU A 56 -5.28 19.48 5.67
C GLU A 56 -6.70 18.94 5.86
N ARG A 57 -6.89 17.61 5.78
CA ARG A 57 -8.20 16.98 5.94
C ARG A 57 -8.68 17.04 7.38
N GLU A 58 -9.98 17.21 7.57
CA GLU A 58 -10.59 17.24 8.90
C GLU A 58 -10.58 15.86 9.54
N TYR A 59 -10.11 15.77 10.78
CA TYR A 59 -10.27 14.56 11.59
C TYR A 59 -11.73 14.41 12.01
N ILE A 60 -12.36 13.31 11.61
CA ILE A 60 -13.74 12.97 11.98
C ILE A 60 -13.69 11.71 12.82
N LYS A 61 -13.94 11.84 14.11
CA LYS A 61 -13.91 10.72 15.05
C LYS A 61 -14.77 9.56 14.54
N ASP A 62 -14.21 8.34 14.54
CA ASP A 62 -14.85 7.08 14.15
C ASP A 62 -15.28 6.98 12.66
N VAL A 63 -14.98 8.00 11.83
CA VAL A 63 -15.32 8.02 10.39
C VAL A 63 -14.07 8.21 9.52
N TYR A 64 -13.26 9.20 9.89
CA TYR A 64 -12.00 9.54 9.24
C TYR A 64 -10.97 9.88 10.32
N ASP A 65 -10.47 8.82 10.94
CA ASP A 65 -9.48 8.89 12.01
C ASP A 65 -8.10 8.43 11.52
N CYS A 66 -7.21 8.04 12.44
CA CYS A 66 -5.84 7.64 12.11
C CYS A 66 -5.73 6.61 10.98
N GLU A 67 -6.70 5.68 10.87
CA GLU A 67 -6.70 4.69 9.80
C GLU A 67 -6.94 5.35 8.44
N GLY A 68 -7.92 6.25 8.35
CA GLY A 68 -8.27 6.97 7.12
C GLY A 68 -7.09 7.77 6.56
N PHE A 69 -6.44 8.57 7.40
CA PHE A 69 -5.24 9.32 7.01
C PHE A 69 -4.11 8.40 6.53
N ALA A 70 -3.88 7.28 7.22
CA ALA A 70 -2.79 6.36 6.88
C ALA A 70 -3.03 5.60 5.57
N LEU A 71 -4.28 5.20 5.30
CA LEU A 71 -4.68 4.52 4.06
C LEU A 71 -4.64 5.46 2.86
N ASP A 72 -5.10 6.71 3.01
CA ASP A 72 -5.00 7.71 1.95
C ASP A 72 -3.53 7.97 1.58
N LEU A 73 -2.65 8.05 2.57
CA LEU A 73 -1.23 8.25 2.31
C LEU A 73 -0.60 7.10 1.53
N VAL A 74 -1.00 5.85 1.81
CA VAL A 74 -0.58 4.68 1.02
C VAL A 74 -1.15 4.75 -0.40
N SER A 75 -2.41 5.14 -0.55
CA SER A 75 -3.07 5.28 -1.85
C SER A 75 -2.37 6.32 -2.73
N ASP A 76 -2.13 7.51 -2.21
CA ASP A 76 -1.48 8.61 -2.93
C ASP A 76 -0.02 8.26 -3.25
N ALA A 77 0.72 7.67 -2.31
CA ALA A 77 2.07 7.21 -2.57
C ALA A 77 2.11 6.17 -3.70
N ARG A 78 1.16 5.23 -3.72
CA ARG A 78 1.06 4.21 -4.77
C ARG A 78 0.74 4.82 -6.13
N ALA A 79 -0.15 5.82 -6.18
CA ALA A 79 -0.48 6.53 -7.41
C ALA A 79 0.75 7.22 -8.03
N ASP A 80 1.66 7.72 -7.18
CA ASP A 80 2.91 8.38 -7.58
C ASP A 80 4.10 7.41 -7.77
N GLY A 81 3.88 6.09 -7.68
CA GLY A 81 4.93 5.09 -7.82
C GLY A 81 5.94 5.08 -6.66
N LYS A 82 5.54 5.55 -5.47
CA LYS A 82 6.30 5.51 -4.21
C LYS A 82 5.86 4.34 -3.33
N ILE A 83 6.71 3.93 -2.38
CA ILE A 83 6.37 2.94 -1.34
C ILE A 83 6.31 3.61 0.02
N ILE A 84 5.13 3.63 0.62
CA ILE A 84 4.94 3.87 2.05
C ILE A 84 4.23 2.64 2.62
N GLY A 85 4.64 2.22 3.82
CA GLY A 85 4.00 1.13 4.55
C GLY A 85 3.14 1.64 5.70
N LEU A 86 2.26 0.78 6.20
CA LEU A 86 1.52 1.03 7.45
C LEU A 86 2.37 0.62 8.66
N PHE A 87 2.26 1.38 9.74
CA PHE A 87 2.92 1.11 11.01
C PHE A 87 1.91 1.26 12.15
N ALA A 88 1.65 0.18 12.88
CA ALA A 88 0.78 0.21 14.06
C ALA A 88 1.61 0.45 15.32
N GLN A 89 1.23 1.45 16.11
CA GLN A 89 1.85 1.72 17.41
C GLN A 89 0.99 1.15 18.54
N ASP A 90 1.41 0.00 19.08
CA ASP A 90 0.67 -0.79 20.08
C ASP A 90 0.17 0.00 21.29
N ARG A 91 0.97 0.96 21.78
CA ARG A 91 0.65 1.69 23.02
C ARG A 91 -0.51 2.68 22.90
N LYS A 92 -0.88 3.08 21.68
CA LYS A 92 -1.88 4.13 21.45
C LYS A 92 -3.05 3.69 20.59
N ALA A 93 -3.05 2.43 20.13
CA ALA A 93 -3.96 1.98 19.06
C ALA A 93 -3.97 2.98 17.89
N HIS A 94 -2.78 3.44 17.48
CA HIS A 94 -2.61 4.48 16.48
C HIS A 94 -1.95 3.90 15.24
N ILE A 95 -2.59 4.07 14.09
CA ILE A 95 -2.05 3.69 12.79
C ILE A 95 -1.37 4.90 12.17
N MET A 96 -0.15 4.69 11.70
CA MET A 96 0.66 5.70 11.03
C MET A 96 1.38 5.04 9.84
N ASN A 97 2.31 5.76 9.22
CA ASN A 97 3.03 5.25 8.06
C ASN A 97 4.52 5.15 8.33
N PHE A 98 5.22 4.39 7.50
CA PHE A 98 6.68 4.41 7.46
C PHE A 98 7.23 4.45 6.03
N ALA A 99 8.42 5.02 5.90
CA ALA A 99 9.22 5.05 4.69
C ALA A 99 10.64 4.57 5.00
N ILE A 100 11.27 3.89 4.03
CA ILE A 100 12.69 3.55 4.08
C ILE A 100 13.42 4.47 3.11
N ILE A 101 14.39 5.22 3.62
CA ILE A 101 15.21 6.15 2.83
C ILE A 101 16.66 5.93 3.22
N GLY A 102 17.47 5.41 2.29
CA GLY A 102 18.80 4.90 2.60
C GLY A 102 18.74 3.81 3.67
N ASN A 103 19.54 3.95 4.73
CA ASN A 103 19.62 2.99 5.84
C ASN A 103 18.74 3.39 7.04
N TYR A 104 17.67 4.15 6.84
CA TYR A 104 16.82 4.62 7.92
C TYR A 104 15.35 4.32 7.65
N ILE A 105 14.66 3.86 8.68
CA ILE A 105 13.20 3.80 8.73
C ILE A 105 12.71 5.09 9.38
N TYR A 106 11.82 5.78 8.68
CA TYR A 106 11.14 6.97 9.17
C TYR A 106 9.68 6.65 9.43
N THR A 107 9.16 7.01 10.61
CA THR A 107 7.72 7.05 10.87
C THR A 107 7.16 8.39 10.42
N ILE A 108 5.95 8.37 9.88
CA ILE A 108 5.24 9.53 9.33
C ILE A 108 3.89 9.60 10.03
N GLU A 109 3.59 10.75 10.64
CA GLU A 109 2.26 11.08 11.14
C GLU A 109 1.47 11.78 10.02
N PRO A 110 0.56 11.08 9.31
CA PRO A 110 -0.12 11.64 8.14
C PRO A 110 -1.06 12.79 8.50
N GLN A 111 -1.50 12.91 9.76
CA GLN A 111 -2.39 13.98 10.21
C GLN A 111 -1.71 15.36 10.29
N ASN A 112 -0.38 15.42 10.26
CA ASN A 112 0.37 16.69 10.38
C ASN A 112 1.74 16.68 9.69
N ASP A 113 1.96 15.75 8.76
CA ASP A 113 3.19 15.55 8.00
C ASP A 113 4.48 15.40 8.83
N ARG A 114 4.37 15.05 10.11
CA ARG A 114 5.54 14.95 10.98
C ARG A 114 6.30 13.66 10.68
N VAL A 115 7.53 13.83 10.21
CA VAL A 115 8.48 12.75 9.94
C VAL A 115 9.49 12.61 11.08
N LYS A 116 9.67 11.40 11.60
CA LYS A 116 10.66 11.07 12.65
C LYS A 116 11.48 9.85 12.25
N VAL A 117 12.78 9.87 12.54
CA VAL A 117 13.61 8.67 12.46
C VAL A 117 13.14 7.69 13.53
N TRP A 118 12.83 6.46 13.13
CA TRP A 118 12.49 5.39 14.07
C TRP A 118 13.71 4.53 14.36
N ARG A 119 14.38 4.04 13.31
CA ARG A 119 15.53 3.15 13.45
C ARG A 119 16.46 3.20 12.25
N MET A 120 17.74 2.97 12.48
CA MET A 120 18.70 2.65 11.42
C MET A 120 18.57 1.17 11.04
N VAL A 121 18.43 0.89 9.75
CA VAL A 121 18.54 -0.45 9.18
C VAL A 121 20.02 -0.70 8.91
N ASP A 122 20.68 -1.35 9.86
CA ASP A 122 21.97 -1.96 9.57
C ASP A 122 21.72 -3.37 9.00
N ARG A 123 22.55 -3.80 8.05
CA ARG A 123 22.52 -5.20 7.66
C ARG A 123 23.09 -6.00 8.84
N ALA A 124 22.40 -7.09 9.21
CA ALA A 124 22.90 -8.02 10.20
C ALA A 124 24.03 -8.87 9.58
N ASP A 125 25.09 -8.23 9.12
CA ASP A 125 26.30 -8.88 8.63
C ASP A 125 27.40 -8.64 9.67
N LYS A 126 27.37 -9.46 10.74
CA LYS A 126 28.52 -9.81 11.56
C LYS A 126 28.54 -11.32 11.76
#